data_AF-A0AAJ6XMU3-F1
#
_entry.id   AF-A0AAJ6XMU3-F1
#
_cell.length_a   1.000
_cell.length_b   1.000
_cell.length_c   1.000
_cell.angle_alpha   90.00
_cell.angle_beta   90.00
_cell.angle_gamma   90.00
#
_symmetry.space_group_name_H-M   'P 1'
#
loop_
_entity.id
_entity.type
_entity.pdbx_description
1 polymer ?
#
loop_
_entity_poly.entity_id
_entity_poly.type
_entity_poly.pdbx_seq_one_letter_code
_entity_poly.pdbx_strand_id
1 'polypeptide(L)'
;MAESRRRSSSSSSFSPVRIESEIGVGDESECREAAGVASVSNGIRGGDTTTEPIPSQLSKLERSKTKTKGQRHQNILPEEAAQIFNDKIPVRQKRKLLKRIASVKHDGTVEFEVPGDVEPQAPGVGSDDIYNIVVDDEPLDATGPQYIPPLQIVMLIVGTRGDVQPFIAIGKRLQDYGHRVRLATHSNFKEFVETAGLEFFPLDMVKNKGFLPSGPSEISVQRNQIKDIIYSLLPACREPDIDSGIPFKADAIIANPPAYGHTHVAEALKVPLHIFFTMPWTPTSEFPHPLSRVKQPAGYRLSYQIVDSLIWLGIRDMINDLRKKKLKLRPVTYLSGSQGSDSDVPHGYLWSPHLVPKPKDWGPKIDVVGFCFLDLASNYEPPESLLKWLEAGQKPIYIGFGSLPVEEPEKMTQTIVEAVEQTGQRGIINKGWGGLGNLAEPKDYIYLLDNCPHDWLFLQCKAVVHHGGAGTTAAGLKAACPTTIVPFFGDQPFWGERVHARGVGPPPIPVDEFSCTKLVGAINFMLDPKVKERAVDLAKAMENEDGATGAVKAFFKHLPPKKPEPEPSPAPSSFSCFRKCFGGA
;
A
#
# COMPACT_ATOMS: atom_id res chain seq x y z
N MET A 1 -69.83 27.76 -4.56
CA MET A 1 -69.53 27.37 -5.96
C MET A 1 -68.85 26.01 -5.91
N ALA A 2 -69.59 24.91 -5.87
CA ALA A 2 -70.29 24.25 -6.98
C ALA A 2 -69.32 23.51 -7.93
N GLU A 3 -69.31 22.18 -7.74
CA GLU A 3 -69.05 21.04 -8.63
C GLU A 3 -68.85 21.24 -10.15
N SER A 4 -67.99 20.38 -10.73
CA SER A 4 -68.37 19.35 -11.75
C SER A 4 -67.10 18.85 -12.49
N ARG A 5 -66.58 17.64 -12.22
CA ARG A 5 -66.91 16.34 -12.87
C ARG A 5 -67.03 16.37 -14.40
N ARG A 6 -66.14 15.65 -15.10
CA ARG A 6 -66.53 14.70 -16.15
C ARG A 6 -65.54 13.53 -16.24
N ARG A 7 -66.10 12.33 -16.09
CA ARG A 7 -65.52 11.02 -16.39
C ARG A 7 -65.70 10.72 -17.88
N SER A 8 -64.78 9.93 -18.45
CA SER A 8 -65.14 8.88 -19.42
C SER A 8 -64.13 7.74 -19.33
N SER A 9 -64.66 6.56 -19.05
CA SER A 9 -64.01 5.26 -18.94
C SER A 9 -64.01 4.52 -20.27
N SER A 10 -62.95 3.76 -20.56
CA SER A 10 -63.07 2.47 -21.25
C SER A 10 -61.87 1.56 -20.94
N SER A 11 -62.21 0.35 -20.51
CA SER A 11 -61.41 -0.88 -20.38
C SER A 11 -60.65 -1.24 -21.68
N SER A 12 -59.63 -2.11 -21.75
CA SER A 12 -59.41 -3.41 -21.11
C SER A 12 -58.00 -3.95 -21.39
N SER A 13 -57.62 -4.97 -20.60
CA SER A 13 -56.80 -6.16 -20.93
C SER A 13 -55.27 -6.07 -21.09
N PHE A 14 -54.62 -6.69 -20.10
CA PHE A 14 -53.30 -7.35 -20.11
C PHE A 14 -53.12 -8.35 -21.28
N SER A 15 -51.91 -8.44 -21.85
CA SER A 15 -51.15 -9.70 -22.04
C SER A 15 -49.81 -9.48 -22.77
N PRO A 16 -48.85 -10.42 -22.65
CA PRO A 16 -47.41 -10.20 -22.75
C PRO A 16 -46.79 -10.54 -24.11
N VAL A 17 -45.59 -10.01 -24.36
CA VAL A 17 -44.81 -10.24 -25.58
C VAL A 17 -44.08 -11.58 -25.51
N ARG A 18 -44.52 -12.51 -26.38
CA ARG A 18 -43.79 -13.70 -26.85
C ARG A 18 -42.79 -13.27 -27.94
N ILE A 19 -41.58 -13.83 -27.91
CA ILE A 19 -40.69 -13.88 -29.07
C ILE A 19 -40.66 -15.33 -29.54
N GLU A 20 -41.07 -15.53 -30.79
CA GLU A 20 -41.09 -16.80 -31.49
C GLU A 20 -39.68 -17.18 -32.00
N SER A 21 -39.46 -18.50 -31.97
CA SER A 21 -38.34 -19.24 -32.52
C SER A 21 -38.52 -19.52 -34.01
N GLU A 22 -37.44 -19.44 -34.80
CA GLU A 22 -37.33 -20.14 -36.09
C GLU A 22 -36.63 -21.51 -35.90
N ILE A 23 -37.17 -22.50 -36.60
CA ILE A 23 -36.83 -23.93 -36.59
C ILE A 23 -36.05 -24.27 -37.87
N GLY A 24 -35.12 -25.22 -37.75
CA GLY A 24 -34.50 -25.91 -38.89
C GLY A 24 -33.83 -27.24 -38.50
N VAL A 25 -34.66 -28.29 -38.28
CA VAL A 25 -34.57 -29.73 -38.65
C VAL A 25 -33.16 -30.39 -38.68
N GLY A 26 -32.82 -31.38 -37.84
CA GLY A 26 -33.12 -32.84 -37.90
C GLY A 26 -31.78 -33.60 -38.11
N ASP A 27 -31.38 -34.72 -37.49
CA ASP A 27 -32.08 -35.95 -37.07
C ASP A 27 -31.27 -36.74 -36.01
N GLU A 28 -32.02 -37.42 -35.12
CA GLU A 28 -31.91 -38.79 -34.53
C GLU A 28 -30.54 -39.36 -34.04
N SER A 29 -30.43 -40.12 -32.94
CA SER A 29 -31.36 -41.09 -32.32
C SER A 29 -31.05 -41.36 -30.83
N GLU A 30 -32.06 -41.89 -30.14
CA GLU A 30 -32.24 -42.16 -28.71
C GLU A 30 -31.47 -43.36 -28.12
N CYS A 31 -31.30 -43.38 -26.78
CA CYS A 31 -31.90 -44.36 -25.82
C CYS A 31 -31.32 -44.10 -24.39
N ARG A 32 -32.12 -43.61 -23.42
CA ARG A 32 -32.82 -44.34 -22.31
C ARG A 32 -31.89 -45.17 -21.40
N GLU A 33 -31.97 -45.17 -20.05
CA GLU A 33 -33.00 -44.74 -19.08
C GLU A 33 -32.43 -44.74 -17.63
N ALA A 34 -33.04 -43.88 -16.80
CA ALA A 34 -33.42 -44.00 -15.38
C ALA A 34 -32.51 -44.72 -14.34
N ALA A 35 -32.06 -43.99 -13.29
CA ALA A 35 -32.68 -43.85 -11.95
C ALA A 35 -32.44 -45.08 -11.04
N GLY A 36 -32.16 -45.01 -9.74
CA GLY A 36 -32.29 -43.93 -8.77
C GLY A 36 -32.88 -44.52 -7.47
N VAL A 37 -32.00 -44.67 -6.46
CA VAL A 37 -32.24 -44.50 -5.01
C VAL A 37 -33.22 -45.45 -4.27
N ALA A 38 -32.75 -46.10 -3.19
CA ALA A 38 -33.13 -45.76 -1.79
C ALA A 38 -32.99 -46.89 -0.75
N SER A 39 -32.60 -46.47 0.45
CA SER A 39 -33.00 -46.94 1.80
C SER A 39 -32.17 -48.01 2.54
N VAL A 40 -31.26 -47.49 3.39
CA VAL A 40 -31.17 -47.60 4.87
C VAL A 40 -31.89 -48.76 5.59
N SER A 41 -31.17 -49.56 6.38
CA SER A 41 -31.26 -49.57 7.86
C SER A 41 -30.49 -50.71 8.57
N ASN A 42 -29.85 -50.31 9.68
CA ASN A 42 -29.62 -51.00 10.98
C ASN A 42 -28.90 -52.36 11.08
N GLY A 43 -27.95 -52.42 12.04
CA GLY A 43 -27.58 -53.67 12.72
C GLY A 43 -26.27 -53.60 13.50
N ILE A 44 -26.36 -53.55 14.83
CA ILE A 44 -25.27 -53.46 15.84
C ILE A 44 -24.77 -54.86 16.24
N ARG A 45 -23.55 -54.92 16.82
CA ARG A 45 -22.89 -55.98 17.64
C ARG A 45 -21.88 -56.82 16.85
N GLY A 46 -20.67 -57.12 17.31
CA GLY A 46 -20.02 -57.00 18.62
C GLY A 46 -19.10 -58.22 18.80
N GLY A 47 -17.98 -58.09 19.53
CA GLY A 47 -17.30 -59.25 20.12
C GLY A 47 -15.84 -59.49 19.72
N ASP A 48 -14.95 -58.92 20.53
CA ASP A 48 -13.63 -59.41 20.95
C ASP A 48 -13.43 -60.94 20.96
N THR A 49 -12.24 -61.42 20.57
CA THR A 49 -11.23 -61.98 21.50
C THR A 49 -10.05 -62.64 20.76
N THR A 50 -8.87 -62.34 21.29
CA THR A 50 -7.52 -62.80 20.97
C THR A 50 -7.16 -64.16 21.57
N THR A 51 -6.37 -64.98 20.87
CA THR A 51 -5.37 -65.90 21.48
C THR A 51 -4.32 -66.35 20.44
N GLU A 52 -3.05 -66.02 20.70
CA GLU A 52 -1.80 -66.55 20.12
C GLU A 52 -1.51 -68.00 20.61
N PRO A 53 -0.59 -68.85 20.02
CA PRO A 53 0.81 -68.52 19.69
C PRO A 53 1.53 -69.24 18.50
N ILE A 54 2.74 -68.72 18.23
CA ILE A 54 3.86 -68.98 17.27
C ILE A 54 4.43 -70.43 17.40
N PRO A 55 5.03 -71.16 16.38
CA PRO A 55 6.18 -70.73 15.54
C PRO A 55 6.39 -71.27 14.09
N SER A 56 7.00 -70.38 13.28
CA SER A 56 8.04 -70.56 12.23
C SER A 56 7.93 -71.62 11.11
N GLN A 57 7.81 -71.20 9.84
CA GLN A 57 8.94 -71.02 8.89
C GLN A 57 8.49 -70.69 7.44
N LEU A 58 9.22 -69.76 6.82
CA LEU A 58 9.51 -69.60 5.38
C LEU A 58 8.36 -69.48 4.36
N SER A 59 8.10 -68.27 3.89
CA SER A 59 8.09 -67.99 2.44
C SER A 59 8.14 -66.48 2.13
N LYS A 60 8.76 -66.18 0.99
CA LYS A 60 9.11 -64.89 0.40
C LYS A 60 7.91 -63.92 0.35
N LEU A 61 8.12 -62.67 0.75
CA LEU A 61 7.22 -61.57 0.42
C LEU A 61 7.98 -60.47 -0.33
N GLU A 62 7.80 -60.44 -1.65
CA GLU A 62 7.96 -59.22 -2.44
C GLU A 62 6.96 -58.19 -1.94
N ARG A 63 7.45 -57.05 -1.45
CA ARG A 63 6.61 -55.92 -1.07
C ARG A 63 6.62 -54.90 -2.20
N SER A 64 5.48 -54.82 -2.89
CA SER A 64 5.16 -53.82 -3.89
C SER A 64 5.29 -52.41 -3.32
N LYS A 65 6.04 -51.55 -4.03
CA LYS A 65 6.15 -50.12 -3.76
C LYS A 65 4.89 -49.42 -4.29
N THR A 66 4.00 -48.98 -3.40
CA THR A 66 3.04 -47.92 -3.72
C THR A 66 3.73 -46.57 -3.60
N LYS A 67 3.86 -45.88 -4.74
CA LYS A 67 4.41 -44.53 -4.89
C LYS A 67 3.46 -43.49 -4.29
N THR A 68 3.83 -42.88 -3.19
CA THR A 68 3.34 -41.53 -2.82
C THR A 68 4.28 -40.51 -3.47
N LYS A 69 3.80 -39.76 -4.47
CA LYS A 69 4.53 -38.66 -5.11
C LYS A 69 4.66 -37.50 -4.11
N GLY A 70 5.71 -37.54 -3.29
CA GLY A 70 6.22 -36.33 -2.65
C GLY A 70 7.01 -35.53 -3.68
N GLN A 71 6.62 -34.27 -3.94
CA GLN A 71 7.45 -33.33 -4.66
C GLN A 71 8.73 -33.10 -3.84
N ARG A 72 9.85 -33.67 -4.28
CA ARG A 72 11.19 -33.30 -3.80
C ARG A 72 11.48 -31.88 -4.28
N HIS A 73 11.26 -30.89 -3.43
CA HIS A 73 11.86 -29.56 -3.60
C HIS A 73 13.36 -29.67 -3.31
N GLN A 74 14.19 -29.33 -4.29
CA GLN A 74 15.64 -29.34 -4.18
C GLN A 74 16.09 -28.05 -3.49
N ASN A 75 16.90 -28.17 -2.43
CA ASN A 75 17.58 -27.04 -1.78
C ASN A 75 18.34 -26.21 -2.83
N ILE A 76 17.98 -24.94 -2.98
CA ILE A 76 18.61 -24.03 -3.94
C ILE A 76 19.79 -23.34 -3.25
N LEU A 77 20.99 -23.44 -3.80
CA LEU A 77 22.19 -22.82 -3.27
C LEU A 77 22.17 -21.28 -3.49
N PRO A 78 22.73 -20.46 -2.59
CA PRO A 78 22.84 -18.99 -2.74
C PRO A 78 23.44 -18.56 -4.10
N GLU A 79 24.35 -19.37 -4.64
CA GLU A 79 24.96 -19.17 -5.96
C GLU A 79 23.94 -19.23 -7.11
N GLU A 80 22.89 -20.05 -7.02
CA GLU A 80 21.81 -20.11 -8.01
C GLU A 80 20.87 -18.89 -7.91
N ALA A 81 20.64 -18.35 -6.71
CA ALA A 81 19.87 -17.11 -6.55
C ALA A 81 20.64 -15.90 -7.11
N ALA A 82 21.97 -15.84 -6.90
CA ALA A 82 22.84 -14.82 -7.45
C ALA A 82 22.87 -14.83 -8.99
N GLN A 83 22.68 -15.99 -9.64
CA GLN A 83 22.61 -16.11 -11.10
C GLN A 83 21.44 -15.32 -11.73
N ILE A 84 20.38 -14.98 -10.99
CA ILE A 84 19.27 -14.15 -11.51
C ILE A 84 19.78 -12.77 -11.93
N PHE A 85 20.76 -12.27 -11.20
CA PHE A 85 21.41 -11.00 -11.45
C PHE A 85 22.53 -11.11 -12.50
N ASN A 86 22.81 -12.31 -13.05
CA ASN A 86 23.81 -12.50 -14.10
C ASN A 86 23.24 -12.19 -15.48
N ASP A 87 23.90 -11.29 -16.19
CA ASP A 87 23.39 -10.68 -17.41
C ASP A 87 23.62 -11.46 -18.70
N LYS A 88 24.42 -12.51 -18.61
CA LYS A 88 24.62 -13.45 -19.70
C LYS A 88 23.46 -14.45 -19.83
N ILE A 89 22.52 -14.45 -18.88
CA ILE A 89 21.39 -15.39 -18.84
C ILE A 89 20.17 -14.84 -19.61
N PRO A 90 19.66 -15.55 -20.63
CA PRO A 90 18.47 -15.15 -21.38
C PRO A 90 17.22 -14.95 -20.50
N VAL A 91 16.34 -14.04 -20.90
CA VAL A 91 15.08 -13.70 -20.18
C VAL A 91 14.22 -14.93 -19.86
N ARG A 92 14.14 -15.89 -20.79
CA ARG A 92 13.40 -17.14 -20.57
C ARG A 92 14.02 -17.98 -19.45
N GLN A 93 15.35 -18.00 -19.32
CA GLN A 93 16.07 -18.71 -18.27
C GLN A 93 15.99 -17.96 -16.94
N LYS A 94 16.14 -16.62 -16.91
CA LYS A 94 15.90 -15.81 -15.69
C LYS A 94 14.48 -15.96 -15.17
N ARG A 95 13.46 -15.95 -16.05
CA ARG A 95 12.07 -16.24 -15.67
C ARG A 95 11.92 -17.64 -15.09
N LYS A 96 12.62 -18.65 -15.63
CA LYS A 96 12.62 -20.00 -15.06
C LYS A 96 13.31 -20.04 -13.69
N LEU A 97 14.40 -19.29 -13.51
CA LEU A 97 15.15 -19.22 -12.26
C LEU A 97 14.38 -18.46 -11.18
N LEU A 98 13.81 -17.29 -11.50
CA LEU A 98 12.88 -16.55 -10.63
C LEU A 98 11.67 -17.39 -10.24
N LYS A 99 11.06 -18.12 -11.17
CA LYS A 99 9.97 -19.05 -10.85
C LYS A 99 10.39 -20.26 -10.00
N ARG A 100 11.69 -20.60 -9.99
CA ARG A 100 12.24 -21.68 -9.15
C ARG A 100 12.55 -21.18 -7.74
N ILE A 101 13.02 -19.93 -7.61
CA ILE A 101 13.41 -19.36 -6.33
C ILE A 101 12.27 -18.66 -5.59
N ALA A 102 11.32 -18.09 -6.32
CA ALA A 102 10.26 -17.26 -5.76
C ALA A 102 8.91 -17.59 -6.40
N SER A 103 7.86 -17.56 -5.57
CA SER A 103 6.48 -17.68 -5.99
C SER A 103 5.73 -16.39 -5.66
N VAL A 104 4.85 -15.95 -6.57
CA VAL A 104 3.94 -14.83 -6.35
C VAL A 104 2.57 -15.40 -6.08
N LYS A 105 2.00 -15.09 -4.92
CA LYS A 105 0.65 -15.49 -4.50
C LYS A 105 -0.41 -14.62 -5.18
N HIS A 106 -1.68 -15.00 -5.03
CA HIS A 106 -2.81 -14.31 -5.66
C HIS A 106 -2.99 -12.88 -5.11
N ASP A 107 -2.61 -12.63 -3.87
CA ASP A 107 -2.63 -11.33 -3.18
C ASP A 107 -1.42 -10.43 -3.52
N GLY A 108 -0.54 -10.87 -4.43
CA GLY A 108 0.69 -10.17 -4.82
C GLY A 108 1.89 -10.41 -3.92
N THR A 109 1.74 -11.21 -2.86
CA THR A 109 2.83 -11.56 -1.94
C THR A 109 3.92 -12.40 -2.62
N VAL A 110 5.18 -12.05 -2.39
CA VAL A 110 6.37 -12.78 -2.86
C VAL A 110 6.94 -13.68 -1.76
N GLU A 111 6.99 -14.98 -2.02
CA GLU A 111 7.63 -15.98 -1.15
C GLU A 111 8.85 -16.59 -1.82
N PHE A 112 9.95 -16.72 -1.08
CA PHE A 112 11.13 -17.46 -1.50
C PHE A 112 11.81 -18.12 -0.29
N GLU A 113 12.51 -19.22 -0.55
CA GLU A 113 13.28 -19.90 0.48
C GLU A 113 14.65 -19.23 0.64
N VAL A 114 15.01 -18.95 1.88
CA VAL A 114 16.35 -18.50 2.26
C VAL A 114 17.14 -19.75 2.66
N PRO A 115 18.27 -20.06 2.01
CA PRO A 115 19.08 -21.23 2.36
C PRO A 115 19.57 -21.11 3.81
N GLY A 116 19.40 -22.18 4.60
CA GLY A 116 19.63 -22.18 6.05
C GLY A 116 21.07 -22.02 6.53
N ASP A 117 22.05 -21.92 5.62
CA ASP A 117 23.49 -21.92 5.94
C ASP A 117 24.15 -20.54 5.81
N VAL A 118 23.37 -19.46 5.71
CA VAL A 118 23.90 -18.09 5.69
C VAL A 118 23.96 -17.54 7.11
N GLU A 119 25.10 -17.72 7.78
CA GLU A 119 25.39 -16.93 8.98
C GLU A 119 25.31 -15.44 8.63
N PRO A 120 24.60 -14.61 9.44
CA PRO A 120 24.63 -13.18 9.25
C PRO A 120 26.07 -12.73 9.44
N GLN A 121 26.71 -12.25 8.37
CA GLN A 121 28.01 -11.59 8.49
C GLN A 121 27.80 -10.35 9.37
N ALA A 122 28.16 -10.46 10.64
CA ALA A 122 28.35 -9.30 11.49
C ALA A 122 29.47 -8.46 10.85
N PRO A 123 29.23 -7.19 10.50
CA PRO A 123 30.35 -6.30 10.22
C PRO A 123 31.22 -6.28 11.49
N GLY A 124 32.51 -6.62 11.32
CA GLY A 124 33.43 -6.86 12.43
C GLY A 124 33.37 -5.78 13.49
N VAL A 125 32.89 -6.17 14.68
CA VAL A 125 32.92 -5.35 15.89
C VAL A 125 34.28 -5.55 16.53
N GLY A 126 35.10 -4.51 16.52
CA GLY A 126 36.22 -4.38 17.46
C GLY A 126 35.65 -4.24 18.87
N SER A 127 36.18 -5.05 19.78
CA SER A 127 35.75 -5.17 21.18
C SER A 127 35.89 -3.86 21.98
N ASP A 128 34.87 -3.58 22.77
CA ASP A 128 34.82 -2.91 24.08
C ASP A 128 35.88 -1.84 24.37
N ASP A 129 35.48 -0.57 24.22
CA ASP A 129 35.37 0.37 25.35
C ASP A 129 34.89 1.74 24.83
N ILE A 130 34.25 2.50 25.73
CA ILE A 130 33.66 3.85 25.58
C ILE A 130 32.14 3.86 25.41
N TYR A 131 31.49 3.74 26.56
CA TYR A 131 30.24 4.43 26.88
C TYR A 131 30.35 5.94 26.59
N ASN A 132 29.24 6.53 26.13
CA ASN A 132 29.02 7.96 25.87
C ASN A 132 29.76 8.53 24.65
N ILE A 133 29.32 8.18 23.46
CA ILE A 133 29.27 9.15 22.36
C ILE A 133 27.80 9.52 22.21
N VAL A 134 27.45 10.63 22.85
CA VAL A 134 26.33 11.47 22.41
C VAL A 134 26.66 11.74 20.94
N VAL A 135 25.90 11.13 20.04
CA VAL A 135 25.82 11.65 18.68
C VAL A 135 25.25 13.03 18.89
N ASP A 136 26.09 14.07 18.72
CA ASP A 136 25.59 15.41 18.48
C ASP A 136 24.64 15.26 17.29
N ASP A 137 23.35 15.16 17.60
CA ASP A 137 22.32 15.67 16.71
C ASP A 137 22.72 17.13 16.55
N GLU A 138 23.45 17.45 15.48
CA GLU A 138 23.51 18.83 15.03
C GLU A 138 22.05 19.30 15.01
N PRO A 139 21.71 20.36 15.75
CA PRO A 139 20.37 20.87 15.72
C PRO A 139 20.03 21.12 14.26
N LEU A 140 18.89 20.60 13.81
CA LEU A 140 18.28 20.89 12.49
C LEU A 140 17.98 22.39 12.28
N ASP A 141 18.50 23.26 13.15
CA ASP A 141 18.38 24.71 13.20
C ASP A 141 19.73 25.43 12.95
N ALA A 142 20.85 24.73 12.68
CA ALA A 142 22.16 25.38 12.49
C ALA A 142 22.35 26.06 11.12
N THR A 143 21.46 25.85 10.16
CA THR A 143 21.40 26.64 8.92
C THR A 143 20.06 27.33 8.85
N GLY A 144 20.05 28.67 8.97
CA GLY A 144 18.85 29.47 8.71
C GLY A 144 18.19 29.07 7.38
N PRO A 145 16.87 29.26 7.21
CA PRO A 145 16.12 28.71 6.09
C PRO A 145 16.82 29.08 4.78
N GLN A 146 17.39 28.08 4.11
CA GLN A 146 17.96 28.24 2.79
C GLN A 146 16.83 28.76 1.91
N TYR A 147 16.94 30.01 1.43
CA TYR A 147 15.91 30.59 0.60
C TYR A 147 15.83 29.78 -0.71
N ILE A 148 14.72 29.08 -0.90
CA ILE A 148 14.42 28.35 -2.12
C ILE A 148 13.40 29.19 -2.89
N PRO A 149 13.70 29.59 -4.14
CA PRO A 149 12.76 30.37 -4.92
C PRO A 149 11.48 29.55 -5.17
N PRO A 150 10.33 30.20 -5.44
CA PRO A 150 9.13 29.51 -5.87
C PRO A 150 9.42 28.52 -7.01
N LEU A 151 8.91 27.30 -6.86
CA LEU A 151 9.09 26.18 -7.79
C LEU A 151 7.71 25.70 -8.22
N GLN A 152 7.63 25.12 -9.41
CA GLN A 152 6.49 24.31 -9.84
C GLN A 152 6.79 22.85 -9.52
N ILE A 153 6.18 22.32 -8.47
CA ILE A 153 6.42 20.97 -7.97
C ILE A 153 5.25 20.09 -8.39
N VAL A 154 5.55 18.96 -9.04
CA VAL A 154 4.56 17.93 -9.35
C VAL A 154 4.76 16.73 -8.42
N MET A 155 3.68 16.30 -7.77
CA MET A 155 3.63 15.10 -6.95
C MET A 155 2.94 13.99 -7.74
N LEU A 156 3.66 12.94 -8.15
CA LEU A 156 3.17 11.83 -8.97
C LEU A 156 2.82 10.64 -8.06
N ILE A 157 1.57 10.57 -7.59
CA ILE A 157 1.16 9.66 -6.51
C ILE A 157 0.14 8.65 -6.99
N VAL A 158 0.48 7.37 -6.89
CA VAL A 158 -0.39 6.25 -7.27
C VAL A 158 -0.69 5.42 -6.03
N GLY A 159 -1.96 5.28 -5.70
CA GLY A 159 -2.38 4.41 -4.60
C GLY A 159 -3.82 4.68 -4.16
N THR A 160 -4.13 4.26 -2.95
CA THR A 160 -5.43 4.48 -2.32
C THR A 160 -5.47 5.82 -1.58
N ARG A 161 -6.57 6.11 -0.86
CA ARG A 161 -6.65 7.31 -0.02
C ARG A 161 -5.50 7.41 0.99
N GLY A 162 -5.05 6.29 1.53
CA GLY A 162 -3.93 6.25 2.48
C GLY A 162 -2.60 6.67 1.86
N ASP A 163 -2.44 6.51 0.54
CA ASP A 163 -1.28 6.99 -0.20
C ASP A 163 -1.41 8.45 -0.59
N VAL A 164 -2.61 8.92 -0.98
CA VAL A 164 -2.84 10.28 -1.47
C VAL A 164 -2.88 11.33 -0.35
N GLN A 165 -3.53 10.99 0.77
CA GLN A 165 -3.78 11.94 1.86
C GLN A 165 -2.49 12.56 2.46
N PRO A 166 -1.40 11.81 2.72
CA PRO A 166 -0.14 12.39 3.18
C PRO A 166 0.43 13.44 2.22
N PHE A 167 0.27 13.27 0.91
CA PHE A 167 0.80 14.21 -0.08
C PHE A 167 -0.06 15.46 -0.22
N ILE A 168 -1.34 15.41 0.13
CA ILE A 168 -2.13 16.64 0.29
C ILE A 168 -1.55 17.48 1.44
N ALA A 169 -1.21 16.86 2.57
CA ALA A 169 -0.57 17.56 3.69
C ALA A 169 0.79 18.17 3.30
N ILE A 170 1.64 17.39 2.61
CA ILE A 170 2.93 17.86 2.10
C ILE A 170 2.72 19.00 1.10
N GLY A 171 1.76 18.87 0.18
CA GLY A 171 1.47 19.89 -0.83
C GLY A 171 1.03 21.22 -0.23
N LYS A 172 0.13 21.19 0.76
CA LYS A 172 -0.26 22.39 1.51
C LYS A 172 0.94 23.03 2.18
N ARG A 173 1.79 22.23 2.83
CA ARG A 173 3.01 22.75 3.46
C ARG A 173 3.96 23.36 2.43
N LEU A 174 4.14 22.77 1.25
CA LEU A 174 4.94 23.35 0.16
C LEU A 174 4.35 24.68 -0.35
N GLN A 175 3.03 24.83 -0.39
CA GLN A 175 2.38 26.10 -0.73
C GLN A 175 2.67 27.20 0.32
N ASP A 176 2.78 26.85 1.61
CA ASP A 176 3.17 27.80 2.66
C ASP A 176 4.59 28.37 2.43
N TYR A 177 5.47 27.61 1.75
CA TYR A 177 6.79 28.08 1.30
C TYR A 177 6.76 28.80 -0.06
N GLY A 178 5.57 29.05 -0.63
CA GLY A 178 5.38 29.80 -1.87
C GLY A 178 5.53 28.99 -3.15
N HIS A 179 5.58 27.65 -3.08
CA HIS A 179 5.64 26.81 -4.27
C HIS A 179 4.26 26.62 -4.92
N ARG A 180 4.22 26.50 -6.25
CA ARG A 180 3.05 26.07 -6.99
C ARG A 180 3.04 24.55 -7.05
N VAL A 181 2.03 23.92 -6.47
CA VAL A 181 2.00 22.47 -6.28
C VAL A 181 0.87 21.84 -7.07
N ARG A 182 1.21 20.83 -7.86
CA ARG A 182 0.28 19.96 -8.56
C ARG A 182 0.37 18.55 -8.02
N LEU A 183 -0.75 17.98 -7.60
CA LEU A 183 -0.86 16.58 -7.20
C LEU A 183 -1.52 15.79 -8.34
N ALA A 184 -0.73 14.96 -8.99
CA ALA A 184 -1.20 14.04 -10.01
C ALA A 184 -1.50 12.67 -9.39
N THR A 185 -2.77 12.24 -9.47
CA THR A 185 -3.22 10.97 -8.91
C THR A 185 -4.49 10.47 -9.63
N HIS A 186 -5.17 9.47 -9.09
CA HIS A 186 -6.39 8.91 -9.67
C HIS A 186 -7.56 9.91 -9.67
N SER A 187 -8.37 9.88 -10.73
CA SER A 187 -9.49 10.80 -10.97
C SER A 187 -10.53 10.84 -9.84
N ASN A 188 -10.71 9.75 -9.10
CA ASN A 188 -11.63 9.69 -7.96
C ASN A 188 -11.21 10.56 -6.76
N PHE A 189 -9.97 11.07 -6.75
CA PHE A 189 -9.48 11.99 -5.71
C PHE A 189 -9.48 13.45 -6.14
N LYS A 190 -9.95 13.80 -7.36
CA LYS A 190 -9.97 15.18 -7.87
C LYS A 190 -10.53 16.16 -6.85
N GLU A 191 -11.76 15.92 -6.39
CA GLU A 191 -12.45 16.78 -5.42
C GLU A 191 -11.67 16.91 -4.10
N PHE A 192 -11.05 15.83 -3.63
CA PHE A 192 -10.29 15.84 -2.38
C PHE A 192 -9.01 16.68 -2.48
N VAL A 193 -8.35 16.65 -3.64
CA VAL A 193 -7.15 17.45 -3.93
C VAL A 193 -7.50 18.92 -4.09
N GLU A 194 -8.52 19.23 -4.88
CA GLU A 194 -8.92 20.62 -5.18
C GLU A 194 -9.52 21.33 -3.98
N THR A 195 -10.33 20.65 -3.17
CA THR A 195 -10.88 21.21 -1.93
C THR A 195 -9.77 21.56 -0.93
N ALA A 196 -8.62 20.88 -1.01
CA ALA A 196 -7.44 21.19 -0.21
C ALA A 196 -6.60 22.37 -0.77
N GLY A 197 -6.96 22.91 -1.94
CA GLY A 197 -6.31 24.06 -2.58
C GLY A 197 -5.14 23.71 -3.51
N LEU A 198 -4.98 22.44 -3.89
CA LEU A 198 -3.90 21.98 -4.78
C LEU A 198 -4.39 21.84 -6.23
N GLU A 199 -3.49 22.02 -7.20
CA GLU A 199 -3.81 21.68 -8.60
C GLU A 199 -3.89 20.16 -8.78
N PHE A 200 -4.87 19.69 -9.54
CA PHE A 200 -5.07 18.28 -9.80
C PHE A 200 -4.68 17.91 -11.25
N PHE A 201 -4.09 16.71 -11.42
CA PHE A 201 -3.91 16.12 -12.75
C PHE A 201 -4.21 14.61 -12.72
N PRO A 202 -5.03 14.07 -13.63
CA PRO A 202 -5.39 12.66 -13.63
C PRO A 202 -4.23 11.80 -14.14
N LEU A 203 -3.87 10.77 -13.39
CA LEU A 203 -2.95 9.73 -13.86
C LEU A 203 -3.67 8.57 -14.57
N ASP A 204 -5.00 8.54 -14.57
CA ASP A 204 -5.84 7.52 -15.18
C ASP A 204 -6.72 8.07 -16.32
N MET A 205 -7.09 7.19 -17.25
CA MET A 205 -8.18 7.40 -18.19
C MET A 205 -9.25 6.32 -17.95
N VAL A 206 -10.18 6.60 -17.02
CA VAL A 206 -11.49 5.93 -16.76
C VAL A 206 -11.61 4.93 -15.58
N LYS A 207 -12.44 5.36 -14.61
CA LYS A 207 -13.28 4.69 -13.58
C LYS A 207 -12.85 3.32 -12.98
N ASN A 208 -12.37 3.42 -11.73
CA ASN A 208 -12.64 2.57 -10.55
C ASN A 208 -13.09 1.12 -10.78
N LYS A 209 -12.13 0.20 -10.67
CA LYS A 209 -12.15 -0.90 -9.68
C LYS A 209 -10.72 -1.00 -9.12
N GLY A 210 -10.57 -1.33 -7.84
CA GLY A 210 -9.32 -1.24 -7.10
C GLY A 210 -8.10 -1.90 -7.77
N PHE A 211 -6.92 -1.57 -7.27
CA PHE A 211 -5.63 -1.91 -7.89
C PHE A 211 -5.28 -3.41 -7.90
N LEU A 212 -6.13 -4.28 -7.35
CA LEU A 212 -5.87 -5.71 -7.15
C LEU A 212 -6.69 -6.57 -8.10
N PRO A 213 -6.06 -7.50 -8.83
CA PRO A 213 -6.75 -8.42 -9.71
C PRO A 213 -7.44 -9.51 -8.88
N SER A 214 -8.70 -9.76 -9.17
CA SER A 214 -9.51 -10.86 -8.62
C SER A 214 -9.38 -12.15 -9.45
N GLY A 215 -8.64 -12.14 -10.57
CA GLY A 215 -8.43 -13.34 -11.39
C GLY A 215 -7.54 -13.16 -12.64
N PRO A 216 -7.21 -14.26 -13.35
CA PRO A 216 -6.29 -14.26 -14.51
C PRO A 216 -6.73 -13.39 -15.69
N SER A 217 -8.05 -13.22 -15.87
CA SER A 217 -8.66 -12.37 -16.90
C SER A 217 -8.42 -10.87 -16.66
N GLU A 218 -8.11 -10.47 -15.43
CA GLU A 218 -7.90 -9.06 -15.06
C GLU A 218 -6.45 -8.60 -15.24
N ILE A 219 -5.51 -9.52 -15.50
CA ILE A 219 -4.08 -9.20 -15.69
C ILE A 219 -3.87 -8.24 -16.87
N SER A 220 -4.61 -8.43 -17.97
CA SER A 220 -4.52 -7.53 -19.14
C SER A 220 -5.08 -6.14 -18.84
N VAL A 221 -6.17 -6.07 -18.07
CA VAL A 221 -6.79 -4.81 -17.61
C VAL A 221 -5.83 -4.06 -16.70
N GLN A 222 -5.30 -4.73 -15.66
CA GLN A 222 -4.33 -4.14 -14.73
C GLN A 222 -3.08 -3.64 -15.46
N ARG A 223 -2.58 -4.42 -16.42
CA ARG A 223 -1.44 -4.01 -17.24
C ARG A 223 -1.74 -2.76 -18.06
N ASN A 224 -2.94 -2.66 -18.65
CA ASN A 224 -3.35 -1.46 -19.37
C ASN A 224 -3.46 -0.26 -18.43
N GLN A 225 -4.04 -0.43 -17.24
CA GLN A 225 -4.09 0.63 -16.22
C GLN A 225 -2.69 1.11 -15.81
N ILE A 226 -1.75 0.19 -15.55
CA ILE A 226 -0.35 0.54 -15.25
C ILE A 226 0.28 1.30 -16.43
N LYS A 227 0.00 0.87 -17.66
CA LYS A 227 0.50 1.55 -18.85
C LYS A 227 -0.06 2.97 -18.96
N ASP A 228 -1.35 3.16 -18.70
CA ASP A 228 -2.00 4.47 -18.76
C ASP A 228 -1.41 5.42 -17.72
N ILE A 229 -1.19 4.92 -16.49
CA ILE A 229 -0.47 5.63 -15.42
C ILE A 229 0.94 6.02 -15.89
N ILE A 230 1.73 5.09 -16.41
CA ILE A 230 3.10 5.37 -16.86
C ILE A 230 3.10 6.43 -17.97
N TYR A 231 2.09 6.42 -18.84
CA TYR A 231 1.99 7.33 -20.00
C TYR A 231 1.47 8.72 -19.63
N SER A 232 0.73 8.86 -18.53
CA SER A 232 0.22 10.14 -18.03
C SER A 232 1.24 10.92 -17.21
N LEU A 233 2.33 10.28 -16.73
CA LEU A 233 3.35 10.96 -15.92
C LEU A 233 4.02 12.15 -16.62
N LEU A 234 4.41 12.01 -17.89
CA LEU A 234 5.05 13.11 -18.64
C LEU A 234 4.07 14.27 -18.90
N PRO A 235 2.82 14.02 -19.39
CA PRO A 235 1.75 15.01 -19.42
C PRO A 235 1.59 15.76 -18.10
N ALA A 236 1.49 15.06 -16.97
CA ALA A 236 1.30 15.67 -15.65
C ALA A 236 2.38 16.72 -15.31
N CYS A 237 3.59 16.54 -15.82
CA CYS A 237 4.73 17.43 -15.59
C CYS A 237 4.81 18.65 -16.53
N ARG A 238 4.05 18.68 -17.63
CA ARG A 238 4.25 19.66 -18.73
C ARG A 238 2.99 20.23 -19.35
N GLU A 239 1.88 19.51 -19.28
CA GLU A 239 0.62 20.00 -19.83
C GLU A 239 0.06 21.11 -18.94
N PRO A 240 -0.58 22.13 -19.53
CA PRO A 240 -1.25 23.17 -18.76
C PRO A 240 -2.23 22.58 -17.75
N ASP A 241 -2.56 23.37 -16.73
CA ASP A 241 -3.68 23.05 -15.86
C ASP A 241 -4.95 22.83 -16.67
N ILE A 242 -5.67 21.73 -16.38
CA ILE A 242 -6.76 21.24 -17.23
C ILE A 242 -7.94 22.21 -17.21
N ASP A 243 -8.20 22.84 -16.06
CA ASP A 243 -9.36 23.68 -15.85
C ASP A 243 -9.06 25.16 -16.18
N SER A 244 -7.89 25.68 -15.77
CA SER A 244 -7.51 27.08 -15.99
C SER A 244 -6.74 27.34 -17.30
N GLY A 245 -6.17 26.30 -17.91
CA GLY A 245 -5.30 26.44 -19.09
C GLY A 245 -3.94 27.10 -18.81
N ILE A 246 -3.63 27.40 -17.54
CA ILE A 246 -2.37 28.05 -17.16
C ILE A 246 -1.21 27.08 -17.42
N PRO A 247 -0.18 27.48 -18.19
CA PRO A 247 0.96 26.62 -18.48
C PRO A 247 1.62 26.09 -17.20
N PHE A 248 1.99 24.82 -17.19
CA PHE A 248 2.69 24.20 -16.08
C PHE A 248 3.98 23.56 -16.57
N LYS A 249 5.06 23.74 -15.83
CA LYS A 249 6.36 23.17 -16.14
C LYS A 249 7.03 22.75 -14.84
N ALA A 250 7.11 21.45 -14.58
CA ALA A 250 7.74 20.95 -13.38
C ALA A 250 9.22 21.38 -13.28
N ASP A 251 9.58 21.98 -12.15
CA ASP A 251 10.96 22.27 -11.74
C ASP A 251 11.52 21.16 -10.85
N ALA A 252 10.65 20.37 -10.23
CA ALA A 252 11.00 19.21 -9.41
C ALA A 252 9.84 18.20 -9.34
N ILE A 253 10.18 16.94 -9.06
CA ILE A 253 9.21 15.84 -8.93
C ILE A 253 9.31 15.25 -7.52
N ILE A 254 8.15 15.06 -6.89
CA ILE A 254 7.97 14.14 -5.77
C ILE A 254 7.16 12.95 -6.30
N ALA A 255 7.52 11.72 -5.94
CA ALA A 255 6.78 10.55 -6.41
C ALA A 255 6.75 9.45 -5.36
N ASN A 256 5.84 8.49 -5.52
CA ASN A 256 5.92 7.21 -4.81
C ASN A 256 6.27 6.06 -5.78
N PRO A 257 6.86 4.96 -5.29
CA PRO A 257 7.30 3.86 -6.15
C PRO A 257 6.22 3.28 -7.08
N PRO A 258 4.95 3.12 -6.66
CA PRO A 258 3.87 2.62 -7.53
C PRO A 258 3.58 3.42 -8.80
N ALA A 259 4.15 4.63 -8.96
CA ALA A 259 4.07 5.36 -10.23
C ALA A 259 4.94 4.74 -11.34
N TYR A 260 5.97 3.96 -10.99
CA TYR A 260 6.87 3.17 -11.87
C TYR A 260 7.71 3.93 -12.92
N GLY A 261 7.21 4.99 -13.56
CA GLY A 261 7.89 5.72 -14.63
C GLY A 261 8.54 7.04 -14.21
N HIS A 262 8.40 7.42 -12.95
CA HIS A 262 8.79 8.73 -12.41
C HIS A 262 10.30 9.01 -12.56
N THR A 263 11.17 8.03 -12.34
CA THR A 263 12.64 8.16 -12.53
C THR A 263 13.00 8.49 -13.97
N HIS A 264 12.34 7.85 -14.94
CA HIS A 264 12.60 8.07 -16.36
C HIS A 264 12.06 9.42 -16.85
N VAL A 265 10.91 9.85 -16.32
CA VAL A 265 10.38 11.18 -16.59
C VAL A 265 11.33 12.23 -16.02
N ALA A 266 11.79 12.10 -14.77
CA ALA A 266 12.77 12.99 -14.16
C ALA A 266 14.07 13.09 -14.99
N GLU A 267 14.62 11.95 -15.45
CA GLU A 267 15.79 11.89 -16.35
C GLU A 267 15.56 12.68 -17.64
N ALA A 268 14.40 12.49 -18.29
CA ALA A 268 14.07 13.17 -19.54
C ALA A 268 13.88 14.68 -19.37
N LEU A 269 13.32 15.09 -18.23
CA LEU A 269 13.08 16.49 -17.87
C LEU A 269 14.33 17.17 -17.33
N LYS A 270 15.31 16.40 -16.83
CA LYS A 270 16.50 16.88 -16.10
C LYS A 270 16.13 17.71 -14.87
N VAL A 271 15.14 17.24 -14.12
CA VAL A 271 14.67 17.86 -12.87
C VAL A 271 14.95 16.93 -11.69
N PRO A 272 15.18 17.47 -10.48
CA PRO A 272 15.34 16.67 -9.28
C PRO A 272 14.10 15.83 -8.98
N LEU A 273 14.32 14.66 -8.39
CA LEU A 273 13.32 13.70 -7.97
C LEU A 273 13.56 13.32 -6.51
N HIS A 274 12.49 13.30 -5.71
CA HIS A 274 12.51 12.73 -4.37
C HIS A 274 11.37 11.72 -4.22
N ILE A 275 11.70 10.51 -3.78
CA ILE A 275 10.72 9.47 -3.50
C ILE A 275 10.21 9.61 -2.07
N PHE A 276 8.91 9.73 -1.88
CA PHE A 276 8.31 9.58 -0.56
C PHE A 276 7.38 8.38 -0.54
N PHE A 277 7.37 7.63 0.57
CA PHE A 277 6.45 6.52 0.69
C PHE A 277 6.07 6.18 2.13
N THR A 278 4.96 5.48 2.27
CA THR A 278 4.41 5.06 3.56
C THR A 278 4.99 3.74 4.01
N MET A 279 5.49 2.88 3.13
CA MET A 279 6.09 1.58 3.49
C MET A 279 7.54 1.49 2.98
N PRO A 280 8.40 0.68 3.61
CA PRO A 280 9.79 0.59 3.18
C PRO A 280 9.91 0.01 1.78
N TRP A 281 10.80 0.63 1.00
CA TRP A 281 11.08 0.28 -0.39
C TRP A 281 12.59 0.22 -0.68
N THR A 282 13.42 0.74 0.23
CA THR A 282 14.88 0.71 0.14
C THR A 282 15.45 -0.49 0.90
N PRO A 283 16.40 -1.24 0.32
CA PRO A 283 16.99 -2.42 0.97
C PRO A 283 17.57 -2.15 2.36
N THR A 284 17.21 -2.99 3.33
CA THR A 284 17.78 -3.03 4.69
C THR A 284 17.85 -4.46 5.22
N SER A 285 18.75 -4.68 6.18
CA SER A 285 18.86 -5.93 6.94
C SER A 285 17.96 -5.97 8.19
N GLU A 286 17.21 -4.91 8.51
CA GLU A 286 16.38 -4.86 9.74
C GLU A 286 14.96 -5.42 9.58
N PHE A 287 14.41 -5.40 8.37
CA PHE A 287 13.10 -5.97 8.06
C PHE A 287 12.98 -6.29 6.56
N PRO A 288 12.16 -7.29 6.19
CA PRO A 288 11.98 -7.69 4.80
C PRO A 288 11.19 -6.62 4.03
N HIS A 289 11.25 -6.70 2.70
CA HIS A 289 10.39 -5.92 1.82
C HIS A 289 8.92 -6.24 2.17
N PRO A 290 8.02 -5.25 2.35
CA PRO A 290 6.65 -5.47 2.83
C PRO A 290 5.80 -6.41 1.96
N LEU A 291 6.06 -6.42 0.64
CA LEU A 291 5.45 -7.34 -0.32
C LEU A 291 6.04 -8.77 -0.29
N SER A 292 6.96 -9.06 0.63
CA SER A 292 7.51 -10.40 0.83
C SER A 292 7.15 -10.96 2.21
N ARG A 293 7.27 -12.27 2.39
CA ARG A 293 7.02 -12.96 3.68
C ARG A 293 8.26 -13.66 4.23
N VAL A 294 9.43 -13.08 3.96
CA VAL A 294 10.69 -13.62 4.45
C VAL A 294 10.75 -13.43 5.96
N LYS A 295 10.81 -14.53 6.71
CA LYS A 295 10.88 -14.50 8.17
C LYS A 295 12.32 -14.44 8.69
N GLN A 296 13.28 -14.93 7.90
CA GLN A 296 14.67 -15.07 8.31
C GLN A 296 15.47 -13.78 8.03
N PRO A 297 16.15 -13.19 9.04
CA PRO A 297 16.90 -11.93 8.87
C PRO A 297 17.93 -11.95 7.74
N ALA A 298 18.59 -13.08 7.51
CA ALA A 298 19.56 -13.26 6.43
C ALA A 298 18.96 -13.00 5.02
N GLY A 299 17.64 -13.12 4.85
CA GLY A 299 16.94 -12.86 3.60
C GLY A 299 16.29 -11.48 3.49
N TYR A 300 16.33 -10.63 4.53
CA TYR A 300 15.61 -9.35 4.54
C TYR A 300 16.10 -8.43 3.42
N ARG A 301 17.41 -8.19 3.34
CA ARG A 301 17.98 -7.31 2.30
C ARG A 301 17.77 -7.87 0.89
N LEU A 302 17.89 -9.19 0.73
CA LEU A 302 17.69 -9.87 -0.56
C LEU A 302 16.24 -9.78 -1.05
N SER A 303 15.27 -9.73 -0.13
CA SER A 303 13.86 -9.65 -0.49
C SER A 303 13.53 -8.43 -1.35
N TYR A 304 14.16 -7.28 -1.09
CA TYR A 304 13.98 -6.06 -1.89
C TYR A 304 14.44 -6.28 -3.33
N GLN A 305 15.63 -6.86 -3.53
CA GLN A 305 16.15 -7.14 -4.86
C GLN A 305 15.27 -8.10 -5.66
N ILE A 306 14.70 -9.11 -4.99
CA ILE A 306 13.79 -10.07 -5.63
C ILE A 306 12.48 -9.39 -6.02
N VAL A 307 11.88 -8.61 -5.12
CA VAL A 307 10.62 -7.90 -5.39
C VAL A 307 10.82 -6.88 -6.52
N ASP A 308 11.87 -6.05 -6.46
CA ASP A 308 12.18 -5.08 -7.51
C ASP A 308 12.40 -5.75 -8.87
N SER A 309 13.08 -6.90 -8.89
CA SER A 309 13.30 -7.68 -10.11
C SER A 309 12.00 -8.19 -10.71
N LEU A 310 11.04 -8.62 -9.88
CA LEU A 310 9.73 -9.10 -10.32
C LEU A 310 8.86 -7.95 -10.85
N ILE A 311 8.86 -6.81 -10.15
CA ILE A 311 8.18 -5.59 -10.59
C ILE A 311 8.74 -5.15 -11.95
N TRP A 312 10.07 -5.03 -12.06
CA TRP A 312 10.75 -4.65 -13.29
C TRP A 312 10.41 -5.58 -14.45
N LEU A 313 10.43 -6.90 -14.22
CA LEU A 313 10.04 -7.88 -15.23
C LEU A 313 8.60 -7.66 -15.74
N GLY A 314 7.69 -7.22 -14.86
CA GLY A 314 6.31 -6.88 -15.19
C GLY A 314 6.16 -5.61 -16.03
N ILE A 315 6.95 -4.56 -15.75
CA ILE A 315 6.74 -3.22 -16.34
C ILE A 315 7.73 -2.83 -17.45
N ARG A 316 8.83 -3.56 -17.62
CA ARG A 316 9.98 -3.16 -18.45
C ARG A 316 9.65 -2.75 -19.88
N ASP A 317 8.78 -3.47 -20.56
CA ASP A 317 8.41 -3.16 -21.95
C ASP A 317 7.58 -1.88 -22.04
N MET A 318 6.66 -1.65 -21.10
CA MET A 318 5.87 -0.41 -21.01
C MET A 318 6.79 0.79 -20.75
N ILE A 319 7.74 0.63 -19.83
CA ILE A 319 8.77 1.63 -19.53
C ILE A 319 9.66 1.89 -20.75
N ASN A 320 10.15 0.86 -21.43
CA ASN A 320 11.01 1.03 -22.59
C ASN A 320 10.27 1.64 -23.79
N ASP A 321 8.98 1.35 -23.93
CA ASP A 321 8.11 2.02 -24.89
C ASP A 321 7.94 3.50 -24.56
N LEU A 322 7.68 3.86 -23.29
CA LEU A 322 7.65 5.25 -22.83
C LEU A 322 8.99 5.95 -23.17
N ARG A 323 10.12 5.35 -22.77
CA ARG A 323 11.47 5.89 -22.99
C ARG A 323 11.73 6.17 -24.47
N LYS A 324 11.46 5.20 -25.34
CA LYS A 324 11.73 5.31 -26.78
C LYS A 324 10.76 6.24 -27.48
N LYS A 325 9.45 6.09 -27.25
CA LYS A 325 8.41 6.76 -28.04
C LYS A 325 8.17 8.20 -27.56
N LYS A 326 8.13 8.42 -26.24
CA LYS A 326 7.74 9.69 -25.62
C LYS A 326 8.94 10.49 -25.09
N LEU A 327 9.84 9.85 -24.34
CA LEU A 327 10.94 10.56 -23.65
C LEU A 327 12.20 10.77 -24.51
N LYS A 328 12.30 10.05 -25.63
CA LYS A 328 13.49 10.04 -26.51
C LYS A 328 14.77 9.61 -25.78
N LEU A 329 14.63 8.76 -24.78
CA LEU A 329 15.72 8.15 -24.03
C LEU A 329 16.06 6.76 -24.58
N ARG A 330 17.30 6.32 -24.34
CA ARG A 330 17.72 4.95 -24.66
C ARG A 330 16.97 3.95 -23.77
N PRO A 331 16.55 2.78 -24.28
CA PRO A 331 15.95 1.73 -23.45
C PRO A 331 16.87 1.31 -22.30
N VAL A 332 16.29 0.99 -21.15
CA VAL A 332 17.00 0.41 -20.00
C VAL A 332 17.23 -1.08 -20.27
N THR A 333 18.49 -1.49 -20.22
CA THR A 333 18.91 -2.88 -20.33
C THR A 333 18.79 -3.58 -18.96
N TYR A 334 18.79 -4.91 -18.94
CA TYR A 334 18.72 -5.66 -17.66
C TYR A 334 19.83 -5.26 -16.67
N LEU A 335 20.99 -4.84 -17.17
CA LEU A 335 22.18 -4.40 -16.41
C LEU A 335 21.96 -3.18 -15.53
N SER A 336 20.98 -2.34 -15.87
CA SER A 336 20.88 -0.98 -15.34
C SER A 336 19.70 -0.76 -14.40
N GLY A 337 18.71 -1.68 -14.39
CA GLY A 337 17.46 -1.52 -13.65
C GLY A 337 17.56 -1.65 -12.13
N SER A 338 18.64 -2.25 -11.59
CA SER A 338 18.86 -2.33 -10.13
C SER A 338 20.21 -1.76 -9.67
N GLN A 339 21.08 -1.36 -10.60
CA GLN A 339 22.46 -0.94 -10.32
C GLN A 339 22.85 0.38 -10.99
N GLY A 340 22.02 0.93 -11.89
CA GLY A 340 22.45 2.02 -12.78
C GLY A 340 21.97 3.43 -12.44
N SER A 341 20.90 3.60 -11.66
CA SER A 341 20.32 4.94 -11.42
C SER A 341 19.58 5.16 -10.09
N ASP A 342 19.17 4.11 -9.38
CA ASP A 342 18.33 4.28 -8.17
C ASP A 342 19.13 4.50 -6.88
N SER A 343 20.42 4.16 -6.83
CA SER A 343 21.23 4.31 -5.61
C SER A 343 21.43 5.76 -5.18
N ASP A 344 21.15 6.73 -6.05
CA ASP A 344 21.39 8.15 -5.82
C ASP A 344 20.13 8.98 -5.54
N VAL A 345 18.93 8.41 -5.73
CA VAL A 345 17.66 9.13 -5.54
C VAL A 345 17.32 9.20 -4.04
N PRO A 346 17.07 10.40 -3.49
CA PRO A 346 16.69 10.55 -2.09
C PRO A 346 15.31 9.92 -1.82
N HIS A 347 15.18 9.33 -0.63
CA HIS A 347 13.96 8.69 -0.16
C HIS A 347 13.54 9.26 1.20
N GLY A 348 12.27 9.60 1.34
CA GLY A 348 11.66 10.00 2.60
C GLY A 348 10.53 9.07 3.00
N TYR A 349 10.55 8.62 4.25
CA TYR A 349 9.57 7.68 4.77
C TYR A 349 8.60 8.33 5.74
N LEU A 350 7.31 8.25 5.40
CA LEU A 350 6.22 8.99 6.03
C LEU A 350 5.66 8.27 7.26
N TRP A 351 6.55 7.91 8.20
CA TRP A 351 6.18 7.29 9.46
C TRP A 351 6.96 7.86 10.63
N SER A 352 6.43 7.68 11.83
CA SER A 352 7.09 8.09 13.07
C SER A 352 8.38 7.30 13.31
N PRO A 353 9.53 7.96 13.55
CA PRO A 353 10.76 7.30 13.98
C PRO A 353 10.61 6.60 15.34
N HIS A 354 9.66 7.04 16.18
CA HIS A 354 9.30 6.38 17.43
C HIS A 354 8.50 5.10 17.24
N LEU A 355 7.84 4.90 16.09
CA LEU A 355 7.23 3.62 15.71
C LEU A 355 8.25 2.73 14.98
N VAL A 356 8.85 3.22 13.91
CA VAL A 356 9.88 2.50 13.14
C VAL A 356 11.13 3.38 13.05
N PRO A 357 12.18 3.09 13.82
CA PRO A 357 13.42 3.86 13.75
C PRO A 357 14.02 3.75 12.36
N LYS A 358 14.82 4.76 11.98
CA LYS A 358 15.66 4.67 10.79
C LYS A 358 16.65 3.50 10.97
N PRO A 359 16.65 2.49 10.08
CA PRO A 359 17.65 1.44 10.08
C PRO A 359 19.08 1.97 10.05
N LYS A 360 19.97 1.29 10.79
CA LYS A 360 21.38 1.69 10.91
C LYS A 360 22.15 1.56 9.60
N ASP A 361 21.68 0.70 8.70
CA ASP A 361 22.28 0.49 7.37
C ASP A 361 21.72 1.42 6.29
N TRP A 362 20.85 2.38 6.65
CA TRP A 362 20.40 3.45 5.76
C TRP A 362 21.31 4.68 5.82
N GLY A 363 21.78 5.10 4.65
CA GLY A 363 22.65 6.25 4.48
C GLY A 363 21.95 7.62 4.63
N PRO A 364 22.66 8.72 4.36
CA PRO A 364 22.16 10.10 4.55
C PRO A 364 21.09 10.54 3.55
N LYS A 365 20.90 9.77 2.47
CA LYS A 365 19.88 9.99 1.42
C LYS A 365 18.50 9.45 1.77
N ILE A 366 18.38 8.78 2.92
CA ILE A 366 17.13 8.20 3.37
C ILE A 366 16.74 8.89 4.67
N ASP A 367 15.57 9.53 4.69
CA ASP A 367 15.04 10.22 5.84
C ASP A 367 13.78 9.51 6.35
N VAL A 368 13.57 9.48 7.67
CA VAL A 368 12.30 9.07 8.29
C VAL A 368 11.72 10.34 8.89
N VAL A 369 10.62 10.83 8.32
CA VAL A 369 10.21 12.24 8.51
C VAL A 369 9.04 12.42 9.47
N GLY A 370 8.42 11.34 9.94
CA GLY A 370 7.16 11.41 10.70
C GLY A 370 5.94 11.16 9.81
N PHE A 371 4.79 10.91 10.44
CA PHE A 371 3.53 10.78 9.72
C PHE A 371 2.98 12.15 9.29
N CYS A 372 2.49 12.25 8.05
CA CYS A 372 1.84 13.46 7.55
C CYS A 372 0.32 13.38 7.78
N PHE A 373 -0.18 14.14 8.74
CA PHE A 373 -1.61 14.20 9.06
C PHE A 373 -2.31 15.37 8.33
N LEU A 374 -3.62 15.22 8.12
CA LEU A 374 -4.53 16.30 7.75
C LEU A 374 -5.58 16.41 8.83
N ASP A 375 -5.93 17.65 9.21
CA ASP A 375 -6.96 17.94 10.19
C ASP A 375 -8.34 17.94 9.52
N LEU A 376 -8.81 16.73 9.19
CA LEU A 376 -10.08 16.48 8.51
C LEU A 376 -11.28 16.74 9.41
N ALA A 377 -11.09 16.67 10.73
CA ALA A 377 -12.12 16.91 11.73
C ALA A 377 -12.54 18.37 11.86
N SER A 378 -11.75 19.33 11.35
CA SER A 378 -11.92 20.77 11.63
C SER A 378 -13.31 21.32 11.27
N ASN A 379 -13.93 20.79 10.22
CA ASN A 379 -15.27 21.16 9.76
C ASN A 379 -16.26 19.98 9.82
N TYR A 380 -15.94 18.93 10.59
CA TYR A 380 -16.77 17.74 10.67
C TYR A 380 -17.80 17.88 11.77
N GLU A 381 -19.08 17.77 11.40
CA GLU A 381 -20.19 17.70 12.34
C GLU A 381 -20.64 16.24 12.49
N PRO A 382 -20.41 15.59 13.65
CA PRO A 382 -20.84 14.22 13.87
C PRO A 382 -22.37 14.13 13.95
N PRO A 383 -23.00 13.08 13.40
CA PRO A 383 -24.44 12.89 13.52
C PRO A 383 -24.90 12.82 14.99
N GLU A 384 -26.05 13.44 15.30
CA GLU A 384 -26.59 13.46 16.66
C GLU A 384 -26.81 12.04 17.24
N SER A 385 -27.16 11.08 16.38
CA SER A 385 -27.31 9.67 16.77
C SER A 385 -26.00 9.05 17.27
N LEU A 386 -24.86 9.42 16.66
CA LEU A 386 -23.54 8.95 17.08
C LEU A 386 -23.14 9.57 18.42
N LEU A 387 -23.38 10.88 18.58
CA LEU A 387 -23.10 11.58 19.84
C LEU A 387 -23.90 10.99 21.00
N LYS A 388 -25.21 10.85 20.85
CA LYS A 388 -26.09 10.25 21.87
C LYS A 388 -25.65 8.85 22.26
N TRP A 389 -25.27 8.03 21.27
CA TRP A 389 -24.80 6.67 21.54
C TRP A 389 -23.43 6.65 22.26
N LEU A 390 -22.50 7.53 21.87
CA LEU A 390 -21.21 7.67 22.54
C LEU A 390 -21.38 8.09 24.01
N GLU A 391 -22.24 9.09 24.27
CA GLU A 391 -22.54 9.61 25.62
C GLU A 391 -23.23 8.61 26.54
N ALA A 392 -24.02 7.69 25.98
CA ALA A 392 -24.77 6.69 26.74
C ALA A 392 -23.92 5.60 27.43
N GLY A 393 -22.59 5.64 27.37
CA GLY A 393 -21.75 4.62 27.98
C GLY A 393 -20.23 4.82 27.78
N GLN A 394 -19.46 3.75 28.03
CA GLN A 394 -18.00 3.79 28.00
C GLN A 394 -17.41 3.85 26.58
N LYS A 395 -16.25 4.50 26.40
CA LYS A 395 -15.57 4.59 25.09
C LYS A 395 -15.52 3.22 24.37
N PRO A 396 -16.00 3.14 23.12
CA PRO A 396 -16.11 1.88 22.37
C PRO A 396 -14.76 1.44 21.76
N ILE A 397 -14.74 0.22 21.25
CA ILE A 397 -13.71 -0.29 20.34
C ILE A 397 -14.16 -0.02 18.90
N TYR A 398 -13.31 0.65 18.12
CA TYR A 398 -13.55 0.79 16.68
C TYR A 398 -13.12 -0.47 15.94
N ILE A 399 -13.91 -0.91 14.97
CA ILE A 399 -13.61 -2.05 14.11
C ILE A 399 -13.94 -1.69 12.67
N GLY A 400 -12.93 -1.71 11.79
CA GLY A 400 -13.13 -1.38 10.38
C GLY A 400 -11.96 -1.76 9.48
N PHE A 401 -12.27 -2.43 8.37
CA PHE A 401 -11.27 -2.94 7.42
C PHE A 401 -11.15 -2.10 6.13
N GLY A 402 -11.75 -0.91 6.11
CA GLY A 402 -11.68 0.01 4.98
C GLY A 402 -12.46 -0.47 3.76
N SER A 403 -12.01 -0.11 2.56
CA SER A 403 -12.66 -0.46 1.29
C SER A 403 -12.26 -1.83 0.75
N LEU A 404 -11.83 -2.76 1.61
CA LEU A 404 -11.40 -4.09 1.18
C LEU A 404 -12.61 -5.01 0.96
N PRO A 405 -12.67 -5.76 -0.15
CA PRO A 405 -13.67 -6.80 -0.31
C PRO A 405 -13.39 -7.89 0.73
N VAL A 406 -14.41 -8.22 1.51
CA VAL A 406 -14.39 -9.33 2.47
C VAL A 406 -15.17 -10.48 1.84
N GLU A 407 -14.63 -11.70 1.81
CA GLU A 407 -15.29 -12.85 1.16
C GLU A 407 -16.58 -13.27 1.89
N GLU A 408 -16.56 -13.29 3.22
CA GLU A 408 -17.70 -13.67 4.08
C GLU A 408 -18.03 -12.55 5.09
N PRO A 409 -18.57 -11.40 4.65
CA PRO A 409 -18.77 -10.23 5.51
C PRO A 409 -19.78 -10.46 6.63
N GLU A 410 -20.80 -11.30 6.42
CA GLU A 410 -21.78 -11.66 7.46
C GLU A 410 -21.13 -12.46 8.59
N LYS A 411 -20.32 -13.47 8.25
CA LYS A 411 -19.61 -14.31 9.22
C LYS A 411 -18.57 -13.50 10.01
N MET A 412 -17.84 -12.62 9.33
CA MET A 412 -16.91 -11.70 9.98
C MET A 412 -17.65 -10.75 10.92
N THR A 413 -18.79 -10.20 10.50
CA THR A 413 -19.64 -9.34 11.34
C THR A 413 -20.13 -10.10 12.58
N GLN A 414 -20.62 -11.33 12.43
CA GLN A 414 -21.05 -12.16 13.56
C GLN A 414 -19.92 -12.40 14.55
N THR A 415 -18.73 -12.74 14.04
CA THR A 415 -17.52 -12.95 14.84
C THR A 415 -17.13 -11.71 15.64
N ILE A 416 -17.25 -10.52 15.02
CA ILE A 416 -16.98 -9.24 15.66
C ILE A 416 -17.97 -8.98 16.81
N VAL A 417 -19.27 -9.11 16.53
CA VAL A 417 -20.31 -8.86 17.54
C VAL A 417 -20.16 -9.81 18.72
N GLU A 418 -19.92 -11.10 18.46
CA GLU A 418 -19.71 -12.10 19.49
C GLU A 418 -18.49 -11.78 20.36
N ALA A 419 -17.37 -11.39 19.77
CA ALA A 419 -16.16 -11.04 20.54
C ALA A 419 -16.35 -9.77 21.39
N VAL A 420 -17.05 -8.76 20.87
CA VAL A 420 -17.38 -7.53 21.60
C VAL A 420 -18.30 -7.84 22.78
N GLU A 421 -19.30 -8.71 22.57
CA GLU A 421 -20.21 -9.18 23.62
C GLU A 421 -19.48 -9.96 24.72
N GLN A 422 -18.65 -10.95 24.35
CA GLN A 422 -17.88 -11.76 25.30
C GLN A 422 -16.90 -10.94 26.15
N THR A 423 -16.37 -9.84 25.60
CA THR A 423 -15.47 -8.93 26.31
C THR A 423 -16.21 -7.83 27.08
N GLY A 424 -17.54 -7.79 27.01
CA GLY A 424 -18.39 -6.80 27.66
C GLY A 424 -18.10 -5.36 27.20
N GLN A 425 -17.59 -5.19 25.98
CA GLN A 425 -17.25 -3.87 25.43
C GLN A 425 -18.39 -3.35 24.55
N ARG A 426 -18.35 -2.05 24.25
CA ARG A 426 -19.14 -1.46 23.16
C ARG A 426 -18.30 -1.41 21.89
N GLY A 427 -18.92 -1.59 20.74
CA GLY A 427 -18.26 -1.62 19.44
C GLY A 427 -18.81 -0.58 18.47
N ILE A 428 -17.94 0.06 17.69
CA ILE A 428 -18.31 0.76 16.48
C ILE A 428 -17.84 -0.09 15.30
N ILE A 429 -18.76 -0.48 14.41
CA ILE A 429 -18.41 -1.19 13.18
C ILE A 429 -18.54 -0.20 12.02
N ASN A 430 -17.44 0.08 11.35
CA ASN A 430 -17.46 0.82 10.10
C ASN A 430 -17.87 -0.13 8.97
N LYS A 431 -19.03 0.14 8.33
CA LYS A 431 -19.56 -0.70 7.25
C LYS A 431 -18.60 -0.83 6.07
N GLY A 432 -17.89 0.27 5.77
CA GLY A 432 -16.98 0.38 4.64
C GLY A 432 -17.63 0.00 3.30
N TRP A 433 -16.80 -0.36 2.32
CA TRP A 433 -17.28 -0.94 1.04
C TRP A 433 -17.41 -2.48 1.11
N GLY A 434 -16.88 -3.10 2.17
CA GLY A 434 -16.85 -4.55 2.36
C GLY A 434 -18.15 -5.16 2.87
N GLY A 435 -19.20 -4.36 3.11
CA GLY A 435 -20.53 -4.86 3.51
C GLY A 435 -20.61 -5.33 4.97
N LEU A 436 -19.72 -4.86 5.84
CA LEU A 436 -19.77 -5.21 7.26
C LEU A 436 -20.98 -4.56 7.96
N GLY A 437 -21.46 -5.20 9.02
CA GLY A 437 -22.50 -4.63 9.88
C GLY A 437 -23.94 -5.01 9.50
N ASN A 438 -24.14 -5.92 8.54
CA ASN A 438 -25.45 -6.53 8.30
C ASN A 438 -25.80 -7.45 9.48
N LEU A 439 -26.55 -6.93 10.45
CA LEU A 439 -27.03 -7.67 11.61
C LEU A 439 -28.50 -8.04 11.43
N ALA A 440 -28.86 -9.28 11.79
CA ALA A 440 -30.25 -9.74 11.79
C ALA A 440 -31.11 -8.94 12.80
N GLU A 441 -30.51 -8.59 13.94
CA GLU A 441 -31.14 -7.76 14.98
C GLU A 441 -30.15 -6.68 15.45
N PRO A 442 -30.60 -5.43 15.62
CA PRO A 442 -29.79 -4.39 16.24
C PRO A 442 -29.35 -4.80 17.65
N LYS A 443 -28.10 -4.48 18.00
CA LYS A 443 -27.55 -4.66 19.35
C LYS A 443 -27.20 -3.30 19.93
N ASP A 444 -27.72 -2.97 21.10
CA ASP A 444 -27.52 -1.65 21.72
C ASP A 444 -26.04 -1.30 21.97
N TYR A 445 -25.19 -2.31 22.16
CA TYR A 445 -23.75 -2.16 22.35
C TYR A 445 -22.95 -2.07 21.04
N ILE A 446 -23.61 -2.11 19.87
CA ILE A 446 -22.99 -1.95 18.55
C ILE A 446 -23.57 -0.72 17.83
N TYR A 447 -22.70 0.19 17.42
CA TYR A 447 -23.07 1.27 16.51
C TYR A 447 -22.52 1.00 15.11
N LEU A 448 -23.39 1.05 14.11
CA LEU A 448 -23.01 0.92 12.71
C LEU A 448 -22.69 2.31 12.14
N LEU A 449 -21.42 2.50 11.79
CA LEU A 449 -20.90 3.76 11.29
C LEU A 449 -20.71 3.70 9.78
N ASP A 450 -21.07 4.79 9.11
CA ASP A 450 -20.64 5.05 7.74
C ASP A 450 -19.25 5.73 7.77
N ASN A 451 -18.99 6.73 6.92
CA ASN A 451 -17.70 7.42 6.91
C ASN A 451 -17.62 8.49 8.01
N CYS A 452 -16.53 8.46 8.78
CA CYS A 452 -16.20 9.43 9.82
C CYS A 452 -14.69 9.71 9.81
N PRO A 453 -14.23 10.97 9.95
CA PRO A 453 -12.81 11.28 10.08
C PRO A 453 -12.18 10.58 11.30
N HIS A 454 -11.11 9.83 11.07
CA HIS A 454 -10.45 9.04 12.12
C HIS A 454 -9.76 9.91 13.19
N ASP A 455 -9.30 11.10 12.82
CA ASP A 455 -8.72 12.10 13.72
C ASP A 455 -9.73 12.61 14.76
N TRP A 456 -11.02 12.61 14.44
CA TRP A 456 -12.09 12.84 15.42
C TRP A 456 -12.51 11.55 16.13
N LEU A 457 -12.82 10.51 15.37
CA LEU A 457 -13.45 9.29 15.88
C LEU A 457 -12.56 8.55 16.88
N PHE A 458 -11.28 8.37 16.58
CA PHE A 458 -10.40 7.55 17.41
C PHE A 458 -10.11 8.19 18.77
N LEU A 459 -10.25 9.52 18.90
CA LEU A 459 -10.19 10.20 20.21
C LEU A 459 -11.35 9.76 21.13
N GLN A 460 -12.47 9.33 20.53
CA GLN A 460 -13.63 8.79 21.25
C GLN A 460 -13.52 7.28 21.52
N CYS A 461 -12.53 6.60 20.95
CA CYS A 461 -12.35 5.16 21.09
C CYS A 461 -11.40 4.80 22.23
N LYS A 462 -11.55 3.57 22.74
CA LYS A 462 -10.67 2.96 23.73
C LYS A 462 -9.53 2.18 23.07
N ALA A 463 -9.84 1.51 21.97
CA ALA A 463 -8.92 0.71 21.15
C ALA A 463 -9.45 0.62 19.70
N VAL A 464 -8.61 0.17 18.79
CA VAL A 464 -8.88 0.15 17.35
C VAL A 464 -8.50 -1.21 16.75
N VAL A 465 -9.39 -1.81 15.98
CA VAL A 465 -9.15 -3.01 15.17
C VAL A 465 -9.30 -2.64 13.70
N HIS A 466 -8.25 -2.86 12.89
CA HIS A 466 -8.29 -2.49 11.49
C HIS A 466 -7.40 -3.35 10.60
N HIS A 467 -7.51 -3.16 9.28
CA HIS A 467 -6.77 -3.94 8.30
C HIS A 467 -5.26 -3.72 8.31
N GLY A 468 -4.76 -2.57 8.78
CA GLY A 468 -3.33 -2.30 8.91
C GLY A 468 -2.77 -1.32 7.88
N GLY A 469 -3.61 -0.59 7.13
CA GLY A 469 -3.10 0.45 6.22
C GLY A 469 -2.39 1.56 6.99
N ALA A 470 -1.25 2.03 6.47
CA ALA A 470 -0.36 2.99 7.12
C ALA A 470 -1.08 4.18 7.78
N GLY A 471 -1.99 4.83 7.05
CA GLY A 471 -2.72 6.00 7.57
C GLY A 471 -3.70 5.67 8.71
N THR A 472 -4.32 4.48 8.71
CA THR A 472 -5.22 4.09 9.82
C THR A 472 -4.41 3.72 11.05
N THR A 473 -3.28 3.01 10.86
CA THR A 473 -2.30 2.71 11.90
C THR A 473 -1.81 4.00 12.55
N ALA A 474 -1.39 4.98 11.73
CA ALA A 474 -0.93 6.27 12.20
C ALA A 474 -1.99 7.02 13.03
N ALA A 475 -3.23 7.07 12.53
CA ALA A 475 -4.33 7.74 13.22
C ALA A 475 -4.66 7.08 14.57
N GLY A 476 -4.69 5.74 14.63
CA GLY A 476 -4.95 4.99 15.86
C GLY A 476 -3.88 5.25 16.92
N LEU A 477 -2.62 5.18 16.52
CA LEU A 477 -1.48 5.44 17.41
C LEU A 477 -1.42 6.91 17.86
N LYS A 478 -1.68 7.88 16.97
CA LYS A 478 -1.77 9.30 17.33
C LYS A 478 -2.88 9.57 18.35
N ALA A 479 -4.01 8.87 18.24
CA ALA A 479 -5.11 8.93 19.22
C ALA A 479 -4.82 8.14 20.51
N ALA A 480 -3.58 7.70 20.74
CA ALA A 480 -3.16 6.86 21.86
C ALA A 480 -3.97 5.57 22.00
N CYS A 481 -4.53 5.03 20.91
CA CYS A 481 -5.32 3.81 20.95
C CYS A 481 -4.41 2.57 20.80
N PRO A 482 -4.45 1.63 21.77
CA PRO A 482 -4.02 0.27 21.51
C PRO A 482 -4.67 -0.26 20.22
N THR A 483 -3.87 -0.91 19.38
CA THR A 483 -4.27 -1.21 18.00
C THR A 483 -4.05 -2.70 17.67
N THR A 484 -5.07 -3.37 17.16
CA THR A 484 -4.97 -4.73 16.59
C THR A 484 -5.07 -4.65 15.09
N ILE A 485 -4.17 -5.35 14.40
CA ILE A 485 -4.12 -5.40 12.95
C ILE A 485 -4.58 -6.76 12.43
N VAL A 486 -5.54 -6.74 11.50
CA VAL A 486 -6.05 -7.91 10.78
C VAL A 486 -5.64 -7.79 9.32
N PRO A 487 -4.43 -8.24 8.93
CA PRO A 487 -3.94 -7.97 7.59
C PRO A 487 -4.58 -8.88 6.54
N PHE A 488 -4.84 -8.30 5.38
CA PHE A 488 -5.32 -8.94 4.16
C PHE A 488 -4.18 -9.13 3.15
N PHE A 489 -3.43 -8.06 2.84
CA PHE A 489 -2.35 -8.10 1.84
C PHE A 489 -1.41 -6.88 1.96
N GLY A 490 -0.41 -6.82 1.08
CA GLY A 490 0.45 -5.65 0.93
C GLY A 490 1.34 -5.40 2.16
N ASP A 491 1.38 -4.15 2.61
CA ASP A 491 2.13 -3.67 3.77
C ASP A 491 1.46 -3.91 5.13
N GLN A 492 0.22 -4.36 5.13
CA GLN A 492 -0.56 -4.53 6.35
C GLN A 492 0.10 -5.47 7.37
N PRO A 493 0.70 -6.63 6.98
CA PRO A 493 1.46 -7.43 7.93
C PRO A 493 2.67 -6.72 8.52
N PHE A 494 3.38 -5.91 7.73
CA PHE A 494 4.52 -5.13 8.21
C PHE A 494 4.06 -4.19 9.34
N TRP A 495 2.97 -3.45 9.16
CA TRP A 495 2.43 -2.59 10.21
C TRP A 495 1.96 -3.36 11.43
N GLY A 496 1.32 -4.52 11.22
CA GLY A 496 0.96 -5.46 12.28
C GLY A 496 2.15 -5.84 13.16
N GLU A 497 3.25 -6.23 12.52
CA GLU A 497 4.50 -6.54 13.20
C GLU A 497 5.12 -5.34 13.91
N ARG A 498 5.09 -4.14 13.30
CA ARG A 498 5.65 -2.92 13.93
C ARG A 498 4.86 -2.50 15.17
N VAL A 499 3.52 -2.56 15.10
CA VAL A 499 2.62 -2.31 16.22
C VAL A 499 2.87 -3.30 17.35
N HIS A 500 2.99 -4.59 17.02
CA HIS A 500 3.27 -5.64 17.98
C HIS A 500 4.66 -5.47 18.63
N ALA A 501 5.70 -5.22 17.83
CA ALA A 501 7.06 -5.05 18.29
C ALA A 501 7.23 -3.85 19.24
N ARG A 502 6.41 -2.80 19.06
CA ARG A 502 6.33 -1.67 20.01
C ARG A 502 5.48 -1.94 21.24
N GLY A 503 4.80 -3.09 21.31
CA GLY A 503 3.97 -3.48 22.45
C GLY A 503 2.68 -2.66 22.59
N VAL A 504 2.29 -1.92 21.55
CA VAL A 504 1.05 -1.10 21.50
C VAL A 504 -0.12 -1.85 20.86
N GLY A 505 0.09 -3.14 20.58
CA GLY A 505 -0.91 -4.07 20.07
C GLY A 505 -0.47 -5.53 20.19
N PRO A 506 -1.40 -6.48 20.06
CA PRO A 506 -1.09 -7.91 20.02
C PRO A 506 -0.41 -8.27 18.68
N PRO A 507 0.11 -9.51 18.54
CA PRO A 507 0.49 -10.03 17.23
C PRO A 507 -0.66 -9.86 16.22
N PRO A 508 -0.37 -9.55 14.94
CA PRO A 508 -1.41 -9.42 13.92
C PRO A 508 -2.19 -10.73 13.74
N ILE A 509 -3.47 -10.62 13.41
CA ILE A 509 -4.36 -11.75 13.15
C ILE A 509 -4.57 -11.86 11.64
N PRO A 510 -3.84 -12.71 10.90
CA PRO A 510 -4.10 -12.91 9.47
C PRO A 510 -5.58 -13.16 9.22
N VAL A 511 -6.12 -12.58 8.14
CA VAL A 511 -7.56 -12.68 7.85
C VAL A 511 -8.07 -14.13 7.81
N ASP A 512 -7.28 -15.05 7.29
CA ASP A 512 -7.59 -16.49 7.21
C ASP A 512 -7.69 -17.17 8.58
N GLU A 513 -7.12 -16.55 9.62
CA GLU A 513 -7.12 -17.03 11.00
C GLU A 513 -8.09 -16.22 11.89
N PHE A 514 -8.82 -15.27 11.31
CA PHE A 514 -9.75 -14.41 12.03
C PHE A 514 -10.88 -15.23 12.65
N SER A 515 -11.00 -15.16 13.97
CA SER A 515 -11.95 -15.94 14.76
C SER A 515 -12.30 -15.22 16.05
N CYS A 516 -13.44 -15.60 16.65
CA CYS A 516 -13.94 -14.99 17.87
C CYS A 516 -12.89 -15.10 18.99
N THR A 517 -12.32 -16.30 19.20
CA THR A 517 -11.28 -16.53 20.21
C THR A 517 -10.06 -15.64 20.04
N LYS A 518 -9.55 -15.46 18.81
CA LYS A 518 -8.40 -14.59 18.56
C LYS A 518 -8.74 -13.12 18.78
N LEU A 519 -9.92 -12.68 18.34
CA LEU A 519 -10.36 -11.30 18.52
C LEU A 519 -10.60 -10.98 20.00
N VAL A 520 -11.21 -11.88 20.77
CA VAL A 520 -11.36 -11.75 22.23
C VAL A 520 -9.98 -11.62 22.90
N GLY A 521 -9.03 -12.49 22.54
CA GLY A 521 -7.66 -12.41 23.06
C GLY A 521 -6.98 -11.08 22.74
N ALA A 522 -7.14 -10.59 21.51
CA ALA A 522 -6.61 -9.31 21.06
C ALA A 522 -7.25 -8.10 21.77
N ILE A 523 -8.58 -8.12 21.95
CA ILE A 523 -9.30 -7.10 22.72
C ILE A 523 -8.79 -7.08 24.16
N ASN A 524 -8.73 -8.23 24.83
CA ASN A 524 -8.24 -8.31 26.21
C ASN A 524 -6.79 -7.80 26.35
N PHE A 525 -5.93 -8.12 25.38
CA PHE A 525 -4.58 -7.56 25.32
C PHE A 525 -4.59 -6.03 25.23
N MET A 526 -5.36 -5.47 24.29
CA MET A 526 -5.48 -4.01 24.11
C MET A 526 -6.07 -3.30 25.34
N LEU A 527 -6.87 -3.99 26.14
CA LEU A 527 -7.48 -3.46 27.36
C LEU A 527 -6.54 -3.50 28.58
N ASP A 528 -5.39 -4.17 28.50
CA ASP A 528 -4.39 -4.16 29.56
C ASP A 528 -3.89 -2.70 29.78
N PRO A 529 -3.96 -2.17 31.02
CA PRO A 529 -3.47 -0.84 31.34
C PRO A 529 -2.04 -0.55 30.88
N LYS A 530 -1.14 -1.55 30.89
CA LYS A 530 0.26 -1.39 30.44
C LYS A 530 0.35 -1.20 28.92
N VAL A 531 -0.55 -1.81 28.16
CA VAL A 531 -0.61 -1.60 26.70
C VAL A 531 -1.13 -0.20 26.41
N LYS A 532 -2.13 0.27 27.17
CA LYS A 532 -2.63 1.65 27.07
C LYS A 532 -1.56 2.68 27.43
N GLU A 533 -0.78 2.45 28.49
CA GLU A 533 0.33 3.31 28.89
C GLU A 533 1.35 3.46 27.76
N ARG A 534 1.81 2.33 27.17
CA ARG A 534 2.71 2.37 26.00
C ARG A 534 2.13 3.10 24.80
N ALA A 535 0.83 2.95 24.53
CA ALA A 535 0.16 3.66 23.44
C ALA A 535 0.11 5.17 23.70
N VAL A 536 -0.08 5.59 24.96
CA VAL A 536 -0.03 7.00 25.38
C VAL A 536 1.39 7.55 25.24
N ASP A 537 2.41 6.81 25.66
CA ASP A 537 3.80 7.26 25.56
C ASP A 537 4.25 7.42 24.11
N LEU A 538 3.86 6.47 23.23
CA LEU A 538 4.12 6.59 21.81
C LEU A 538 3.38 7.79 21.20
N ALA A 539 2.11 8.01 21.55
CA ALA A 539 1.35 9.16 21.07
C ALA A 539 1.98 10.50 21.49
N LYS A 540 2.46 10.61 22.75
CA LYS A 540 3.20 11.78 23.24
C LYS A 540 4.51 11.99 22.48
N ALA A 541 5.25 10.92 22.19
CA ALA A 541 6.47 11.01 21.39
C ALA A 541 6.16 11.52 19.96
N MET A 542 5.04 11.08 19.39
CA MET A 542 4.53 11.54 18.08
C MET A 542 3.96 12.96 18.10
N GLU A 543 3.59 13.52 19.25
CA GLU A 543 2.93 14.83 19.37
C GLU A 543 3.80 15.98 18.84
N ASN A 544 5.12 15.87 19.02
CA ASN A 544 6.09 16.86 18.54
C ASN A 544 6.55 16.62 17.09
N GLU A 545 6.03 15.58 16.42
CA GLU A 545 6.35 15.30 15.03
C GLU A 545 5.44 16.10 14.08
N ASP A 546 6.03 16.91 13.20
CA ASP A 546 5.35 17.47 12.03
C ASP A 546 5.89 16.82 10.76
N GLY A 547 5.29 15.69 10.38
CA GLY A 547 5.74 14.93 9.22
C GLY A 547 5.64 15.69 7.89
N ALA A 548 4.67 16.60 7.75
CA ALA A 548 4.55 17.42 6.55
C ALA A 548 5.72 18.41 6.46
N THR A 549 6.06 19.09 7.56
CA THR A 549 7.26 19.93 7.62
C THR A 549 8.54 19.12 7.46
N GLY A 550 8.65 17.96 8.10
CA GLY A 550 9.77 17.04 7.98
C GLY A 550 10.01 16.62 6.53
N ALA A 551 8.93 16.27 5.81
CA ALA A 551 8.98 15.93 4.39
C ALA A 551 9.45 17.11 3.53
N VAL A 552 8.94 18.33 3.78
CA VAL A 552 9.38 19.53 3.05
C VAL A 552 10.85 19.86 3.33
N LYS A 553 11.29 19.78 4.59
CA LYS A 553 12.71 19.96 4.98
C LYS A 553 13.59 18.91 4.30
N ALA A 554 13.20 17.64 4.31
CA ALA A 554 13.93 16.57 3.61
C ALA A 554 13.95 16.81 2.09
N PHE A 555 12.85 17.27 1.50
CA PHE A 555 12.80 17.64 0.09
C PHE A 555 13.80 18.74 -0.25
N PHE A 556 13.81 19.82 0.52
CA PHE A 556 14.74 20.93 0.37
C PHE A 556 16.21 20.53 0.57
N LYS A 557 16.50 19.73 1.60
CA LYS A 557 17.84 19.17 1.87
C LYS A 557 18.43 18.45 0.67
N HIS A 558 17.62 17.76 -0.13
CA HIS A 558 18.07 16.98 -1.28
C HIS A 558 17.87 17.66 -2.63
N LEU A 559 17.43 18.93 -2.65
CA LEU A 559 17.47 19.71 -3.89
C LEU A 559 18.94 19.95 -4.28
N PRO A 560 19.28 19.80 -5.57
CA PRO A 560 20.63 20.08 -6.03
C PRO A 560 20.96 21.56 -5.79
N PRO A 561 22.16 21.89 -5.27
CA PRO A 561 22.56 23.27 -5.05
C PRO A 561 22.51 24.02 -6.39
N LYS A 562 21.91 25.23 -6.37
CA LYS A 562 21.85 26.07 -7.57
C LYS A 562 23.29 26.38 -7.99
N LYS A 563 23.67 26.06 -9.24
CA LYS A 563 24.90 26.60 -9.80
C LYS A 563 24.77 28.14 -9.79
N PRO A 564 25.78 28.90 -9.32
CA PRO A 564 25.74 30.34 -9.43
C PRO A 564 25.50 30.71 -10.90
N GLU A 565 24.58 31.65 -11.13
CA GLU A 565 24.36 32.20 -12.46
C GLU A 565 25.70 32.80 -12.93
N PRO A 566 26.16 32.52 -14.16
CA PRO A 566 27.35 33.17 -14.68
C PRO A 566 27.13 34.68 -14.64
N GLU A 567 28.10 35.41 -14.08
CA GLU A 567 28.03 36.87 -14.04
C GLU A 567 27.69 37.41 -15.44
N PRO A 568 26.78 38.40 -15.55
CA PRO A 568 26.50 39.02 -16.82
C PRO A 568 27.82 39.53 -17.40
N SER A 569 28.17 39.04 -18.59
CA SER A 569 29.35 39.51 -19.30
C SER A 569 29.31 41.03 -19.39
N PRO A 570 30.40 41.74 -19.04
CA PRO A 570 30.40 43.19 -19.04
C PRO A 570 30.01 43.67 -20.43
N ALA A 571 28.99 44.53 -20.49
CA ALA A 571 28.53 45.13 -21.72
C ALA A 571 29.72 45.81 -22.42
N PRO A 572 29.87 45.66 -23.76
CA PRO A 572 30.97 46.29 -24.47
C PRO A 572 30.87 47.81 -24.28
N SER A 573 31.89 48.39 -23.66
CA SER A 573 32.02 49.83 -23.46
C SER A 573 31.96 50.53 -24.80
N SER A 574 30.93 51.35 -25.01
CA SER A 574 30.80 52.23 -26.18
C SER A 574 31.79 53.41 -26.08
N PHE A 575 33.06 53.16 -26.35
CA PHE A 575 33.98 54.24 -26.69
C PHE A 575 33.73 54.65 -28.15
N SER A 576 32.89 55.67 -28.31
CA SER A 576 32.66 56.39 -29.56
C SER A 576 33.99 56.96 -30.08
N CYS A 577 34.37 56.50 -31.27
CA CYS A 577 35.47 57.05 -32.06
C CYS A 577 34.99 58.38 -32.70
N PHE A 578 35.24 59.50 -32.03
CA PHE A 578 35.19 60.82 -32.68
C PHE A 578 36.52 61.09 -33.37
N ARG A 579 36.58 60.91 -34.69
CA ARG A 579 37.62 61.53 -35.52
C ARG A 579 37.08 61.96 -36.89
N LYS A 580 37.27 63.27 -37.12
CA LYS A 580 37.42 63.99 -38.40
C LYS A 580 36.16 64.54 -39.08
N CYS A 581 35.87 65.81 -38.75
CA CYS A 581 35.49 66.83 -39.73
C CYS A 581 36.27 68.12 -39.43
N PHE A 582 37.39 68.35 -40.11
CA PHE A 582 37.92 69.70 -40.39
C PHE A 582 38.62 69.62 -41.75
N GLY A 583 37.98 70.19 -42.77
CA GLY A 583 38.58 70.47 -44.06
C GLY A 583 39.37 71.79 -43.99
N GLY A 584 40.54 71.80 -44.61
CA GLY A 584 41.32 73.01 -44.87
C GLY A 584 40.95 73.60 -46.23
N ALA A 585 40.97 74.93 -46.29
CA ALA A 585 41.19 75.70 -47.52
C ALA A 585 42.65 75.60 -47.96
#